data_AF-A0A7X5BR71-F1
#
_entry.id   AF-A0A7X5BR71-F1
#
_cell.length_a   1.000
_cell.length_b   1.000
_cell.length_c   1.000
_cell.angle_alpha   90.00
_cell.angle_beta   90.00
_cell.angle_gamma   90.00
#
_symmetry.space_group_name_H-M   'P 1'
#
loop_
_entity.id
_entity.type
_entity.pdbx_description
1 polymer ?
#
loop_
_entity_poly.entity_id
_entity_poly.type
_entity_poly.pdbx_seq_one_letter_code
_entity_poly.pdbx_strand_id
1 'polypeptide(L)'
;MDANVVAELEKAGVKVEDPMRLFIPVERDEQGQVKVVGDEVPVRFGDVTAHVRLQPISALWTGDKQPPDFSRPPFPEYEPFFFLIEATAAGFCRDTRHAEVDQEFSQLYRHLVRRPDGHHKNALFSYLRAAARLYLSLRDVSQAEFEAVAQRLHQSAKLHAGHVGSTNYFQAVLRQVLGA
;
A
#
# COMPACT_ATOMS: atom_id res chain seq x y z
N MET A 1 11.71 12.53 3.95
CA MET A 1 10.90 12.94 2.79
C MET A 1 11.80 13.12 1.58
N ASP A 2 11.44 12.56 0.44
CA ASP A 2 12.20 12.64 -0.82
C ASP A 2 11.68 13.82 -1.66
N ALA A 3 12.43 14.92 -1.68
CA ALA A 3 12.06 16.14 -2.38
C ALA A 3 11.98 15.97 -3.91
N ASN A 4 12.73 15.03 -4.50
CA ASN A 4 12.70 14.79 -5.93
C ASN A 4 11.39 14.10 -6.33
N VAL A 5 10.95 13.10 -5.56
CA VAL A 5 9.67 12.40 -5.80
C VAL A 5 8.50 13.38 -5.70
N VAL A 6 8.50 14.26 -4.68
CA VAL A 6 7.48 15.30 -4.54
C VAL A 6 7.43 16.21 -5.77
N ALA A 7 8.58 16.72 -6.21
CA ALA A 7 8.65 17.61 -7.38
C ALA A 7 8.20 16.92 -8.69
N GLU A 8 8.53 15.64 -8.88
CA GLU A 8 8.08 14.87 -10.04
C GLU A 8 6.56 14.67 -10.05
N LEU A 9 5.98 14.33 -8.91
CA LEU A 9 4.53 14.16 -8.75
C LEU A 9 3.77 15.47 -8.97
N GLU A 10 4.22 16.56 -8.33
CA GLU A 10 3.60 17.88 -8.48
C GLU A 10 3.67 18.37 -9.93
N LYS A 11 4.81 18.17 -10.62
CA LYS A 11 4.97 18.49 -12.04
C LYS A 11 3.98 17.72 -12.93
N ALA A 12 3.65 16.49 -12.55
CA ALA A 12 2.66 15.68 -13.24
C ALA A 12 1.20 16.05 -12.90
N GLY A 13 0.98 16.99 -11.97
CA GLY A 13 -0.35 17.41 -11.52
C GLY A 13 -0.94 16.53 -10.41
N VAL A 14 -0.12 15.72 -9.75
CA VAL A 14 -0.52 14.93 -8.57
C VAL A 14 -0.43 15.81 -7.34
N LYS A 15 -1.52 15.85 -6.55
CA LYS A 15 -1.57 16.59 -5.28
C LYS A 15 -1.11 15.69 -4.12
N VAL A 16 0.14 15.83 -3.72
CA VAL A 16 0.77 14.99 -2.70
C VAL A 16 0.31 15.32 -1.27
N GLU A 17 -0.29 16.49 -1.09
CA GLU A 17 -0.86 16.95 0.19
C GLU A 17 -2.12 16.18 0.60
N ASP A 18 -2.77 15.47 -0.35
CA ASP A 18 -3.95 14.64 -0.14
C ASP A 18 -3.65 13.15 -0.38
N PRO A 19 -2.88 12.51 0.52
CA PRO A 19 -2.45 11.11 0.37
C PRO A 19 -3.60 10.11 0.33
N MET A 20 -4.77 10.47 0.88
CA MET A 20 -5.98 9.64 0.85
C MET A 20 -6.55 9.48 -0.55
N ARG A 21 -6.09 10.26 -1.54
CA ARG A 21 -6.53 10.14 -2.94
C ARG A 21 -5.50 9.47 -3.84
N LEU A 22 -4.35 9.09 -3.28
CA LEU A 22 -3.29 8.39 -3.98
C LEU A 22 -3.52 6.88 -3.89
N PHE A 23 -3.21 6.18 -4.97
CA PHE A 23 -3.07 4.73 -4.97
C PHE A 23 -2.20 4.28 -6.13
N ILE A 24 -1.69 3.04 -6.06
CA ILE A 24 -0.91 2.43 -7.14
C ILE A 24 -1.89 1.68 -8.05
N PRO A 25 -2.15 2.16 -9.28
CA PRO A 25 -3.09 1.53 -10.18
C PRO A 25 -2.49 0.27 -10.83
N VAL A 26 -3.34 -0.67 -11.22
CA VAL A 26 -2.91 -1.83 -12.00
C VAL A 26 -2.54 -1.42 -13.41
N GLU A 27 -1.36 -1.83 -13.84
CA GLU A 27 -0.93 -1.77 -15.24
C GLU A 27 -0.86 -3.16 -15.84
N ARG A 28 -1.14 -3.26 -17.13
CA ARG A 28 -1.03 -4.50 -17.90
C ARG A 28 0.06 -4.35 -18.95
N ASP A 29 0.78 -5.44 -19.19
CA ASP A 29 1.74 -5.51 -20.29
C ASP A 29 1.02 -5.66 -21.65
N GLU A 30 1.81 -5.74 -22.73
CA GLU A 30 1.32 -5.92 -24.10
C GLU A 30 0.51 -7.21 -24.29
N GLN A 31 0.70 -8.20 -23.42
CA GLN A 31 -0.01 -9.48 -23.43
C GLN A 31 -1.27 -9.45 -22.55
N GLY A 32 -1.59 -8.30 -21.96
CA GLY A 32 -2.72 -8.11 -21.06
C GLY A 32 -2.52 -8.70 -19.66
N GLN A 33 -1.31 -9.17 -19.32
CA GLN A 33 -0.98 -9.68 -17.99
C GLN A 33 -0.70 -8.53 -17.03
N VAL A 34 -1.00 -8.73 -15.74
CA VAL A 34 -0.71 -7.73 -14.71
C VAL A 34 0.80 -7.56 -14.58
N LYS A 35 1.28 -6.33 -14.78
CA LYS A 35 2.70 -5.99 -14.64
C LYS A 35 3.08 -5.98 -13.16
N VAL A 36 4.21 -6.59 -12.83
CA VAL A 36 4.82 -6.49 -11.49
C VAL A 36 5.44 -5.10 -11.35
N VAL A 37 5.14 -4.41 -10.24
CA VAL A 37 5.67 -3.06 -10.01
C VAL A 37 7.14 -3.11 -9.60
N GLY A 38 7.99 -2.49 -10.42
CA GLY A 38 9.44 -2.36 -10.23
C GLY A 38 9.81 -1.06 -9.51
N ASP A 39 10.89 -0.40 -9.95
CA ASP A 39 11.34 0.88 -9.39
C ASP A 39 10.60 2.09 -9.92
N GLU A 40 10.15 2.01 -11.17
CA GLU A 40 9.23 2.95 -11.76
C GLU A 40 7.81 2.57 -11.34
N VAL A 41 7.22 3.42 -10.50
CA VAL A 41 5.95 3.18 -9.83
C VAL A 41 4.88 4.08 -10.46
N PRO A 42 3.78 3.52 -10.98
CA PRO A 42 2.63 4.32 -11.38
C PRO A 42 1.91 4.83 -10.12
N VAL A 43 1.62 6.12 -10.08
CA VAL A 43 0.88 6.78 -8.99
C VAL A 43 -0.32 7.47 -9.61
N ARG A 44 -1.52 7.13 -9.14
CA ARG A 44 -2.77 7.73 -9.64
C ARG A 44 -3.32 8.74 -8.64
N PHE A 45 -3.76 9.88 -9.16
CA PHE A 45 -4.53 10.89 -8.45
C PHE A 45 -5.66 11.39 -9.34
N GLY A 46 -6.91 11.02 -9.02
CA GLY A 46 -8.04 11.25 -9.93
C GLY A 46 -7.79 10.59 -11.30
N ASP A 47 -7.87 11.37 -12.36
CA ASP A 47 -7.64 10.91 -13.74
C ASP A 47 -6.17 10.97 -14.18
N VAL A 48 -5.29 11.53 -13.36
CA VAL A 48 -3.86 11.66 -13.64
C VAL A 48 -3.14 10.41 -13.17
N THR A 49 -2.30 9.83 -14.03
CA THR A 49 -1.33 8.79 -13.64
C THR A 49 0.08 9.30 -13.97
N ALA A 50 0.95 9.32 -12.96
CA ALA A 50 2.35 9.70 -13.08
C ALA A 50 3.25 8.50 -12.80
N HIS A 51 4.36 8.38 -13.51
CA HIS A 51 5.37 7.35 -13.26
C HIS A 51 6.56 7.99 -12.58
N VAL A 52 6.88 7.52 -11.37
CA VAL A 52 7.98 8.07 -10.58
C VAL A 52 8.91 6.97 -10.13
N ARG A 53 10.21 7.26 -10.09
CA ARG A 53 11.20 6.31 -9.58
C ARG A 53 11.29 6.43 -8.07
N LEU A 54 10.94 5.35 -7.36
CA LEU A 54 11.01 5.33 -5.89
C LEU A 54 12.25 4.57 -5.40
N GLN A 55 12.79 4.95 -4.25
CA GLN A 55 13.84 4.19 -3.57
C GLN A 55 13.27 2.91 -2.91
N PRO A 56 14.10 1.89 -2.60
CA PRO A 56 13.68 0.76 -1.77
C PRO A 56 13.26 1.23 -0.36
N ILE A 57 12.42 0.45 0.32
CA ILE A 57 11.88 0.77 1.66
C ILE A 57 13.01 0.96 2.68
N SER A 58 14.04 0.10 2.64
CA SER A 58 15.20 0.21 3.56
C SER A 58 15.99 1.52 3.43
N ALA A 59 15.86 2.24 2.30
CA ALA A 59 16.51 3.53 2.09
C ALA A 59 15.61 4.72 2.45
N LEU A 60 14.35 4.48 2.84
CA LEU A 60 13.34 5.52 3.05
C LEU A 60 12.97 5.75 4.53
N TRP A 61 13.58 5.02 5.47
CA TRP A 61 13.39 5.26 6.90
C TRP A 61 14.09 6.56 7.32
N THR A 62 13.32 7.63 7.35
CA THR A 62 13.83 9.00 7.58
C THR A 62 13.30 9.64 8.87
N GLY A 63 12.27 9.05 9.49
CA GLY A 63 11.73 9.48 10.77
C GLY A 63 12.37 8.80 11.98
N ASP A 64 12.12 9.35 13.16
CA ASP A 64 12.65 8.87 14.46
C ASP A 64 11.56 8.59 15.50
N LYS A 65 10.28 8.81 15.16
CA LYS A 65 9.14 8.59 16.06
C LYS A 65 8.94 7.11 16.38
N GLN A 66 8.41 6.86 17.57
CA GLN A 66 7.88 5.55 17.95
C GLN A 66 6.40 5.48 17.60
N PRO A 67 5.91 4.35 17.05
CA PRO A 67 4.50 4.18 16.78
C PRO A 67 3.68 4.17 18.08
N PRO A 68 2.42 4.63 18.03
CA PRO A 68 1.48 4.41 19.12
C PRO A 68 1.10 2.92 19.21
N ASP A 69 0.41 2.55 20.28
CA ASP A 69 -0.22 1.24 20.37
C ASP A 69 -1.44 1.15 19.42
N PHE A 70 -1.28 0.43 18.31
CA PHE A 70 -2.33 0.23 17.31
C PHE A 70 -3.46 -0.75 17.72
N SER A 71 -3.49 -1.22 18.97
CA SER A 71 -4.57 -2.07 19.49
C SER A 71 -5.87 -1.31 19.79
N ARG A 72 -5.81 0.03 19.96
CA ARG A 72 -6.96 0.86 20.38
C ARG A 72 -7.21 2.03 19.42
N PRO A 73 -8.05 1.87 18.38
CA PRO A 73 -8.38 2.95 17.45
C PRO A 73 -9.12 4.12 18.14
N PRO A 74 -9.11 5.34 17.57
CA PRO A 74 -8.62 5.71 16.23
C PRO A 74 -7.13 6.12 16.15
N PHE A 75 -6.55 6.10 14.94
CA PHE A 75 -5.16 6.50 14.65
C PHE A 75 -5.07 7.57 13.55
N PRO A 76 -5.56 8.81 13.77
CA PRO A 76 -5.72 9.80 12.70
C PRO A 76 -4.43 10.13 11.93
N GLU A 77 -3.27 10.16 12.61
CA GLU A 77 -1.98 10.45 11.98
C GLU A 77 -1.53 9.36 10.98
N TYR A 78 -1.93 8.11 11.20
CA TYR A 78 -1.53 6.96 10.38
C TYR A 78 -2.63 6.50 9.41
N GLU A 79 -3.83 7.07 9.51
CA GLU A 79 -4.95 6.78 8.62
C GLU A 79 -4.56 6.93 7.14
N PRO A 80 -3.84 7.99 6.71
CA PRO A 80 -3.32 8.07 5.35
C PRO A 80 -2.42 6.91 4.91
N PHE A 81 -1.63 6.37 5.83
CA PHE A 81 -0.75 5.25 5.52
C PHE A 81 -1.55 3.95 5.35
N PHE A 82 -2.45 3.67 6.28
CA PHE A 82 -3.37 2.53 6.16
C PHE A 82 -4.17 2.60 4.88
N PHE A 83 -4.78 3.76 4.61
CA PHE A 83 -5.64 3.97 3.47
C PHE A 83 -4.90 3.79 2.14
N LEU A 84 -3.69 4.33 1.97
CA LEU A 84 -2.93 4.18 0.72
C LEU A 84 -2.64 2.70 0.39
N ILE A 85 -2.29 1.90 1.40
CA ILE A 85 -2.04 0.47 1.22
C ILE A 85 -3.36 -0.28 0.93
N GLU A 86 -4.42 0.01 1.69
CA GLU A 86 -5.71 -0.65 1.54
C GLU A 86 -6.41 -0.27 0.22
N ALA A 87 -6.37 0.99 -0.20
CA ALA A 87 -6.92 1.48 -1.46
C ALA A 87 -6.20 0.84 -2.65
N THR A 88 -4.87 0.72 -2.56
CA THR A 88 -4.07 0.01 -3.56
C THR A 88 -4.47 -1.47 -3.63
N ALA A 89 -4.62 -2.13 -2.49
CA ALA A 89 -5.05 -3.53 -2.44
C ALA A 89 -6.45 -3.74 -3.03
N ALA A 90 -7.39 -2.86 -2.65
CA ALA A 90 -8.75 -2.90 -3.13
C ALA A 90 -8.82 -2.65 -4.64
N GLY A 91 -8.11 -1.63 -5.13
CA GLY A 91 -8.02 -1.29 -6.55
C GLY A 91 -7.45 -2.44 -7.36
N PHE A 92 -6.39 -3.10 -6.86
CA PHE A 92 -5.84 -4.29 -7.47
C PHE A 92 -6.87 -5.42 -7.59
N CYS A 93 -7.57 -5.75 -6.50
CA CYS A 93 -8.59 -6.81 -6.52
C CYS A 93 -9.76 -6.48 -7.47
N ARG A 94 -10.17 -5.21 -7.55
CA ARG A 94 -11.21 -4.76 -8.49
C ARG A 94 -10.75 -4.90 -9.94
N ASP A 95 -9.57 -4.41 -10.27
CA ASP A 95 -9.06 -4.36 -11.66
C ASP A 95 -8.69 -5.77 -12.19
N THR A 96 -8.32 -6.68 -11.29
CA THR A 96 -8.08 -8.10 -11.61
C THR A 96 -9.34 -8.97 -11.53
N ARG A 97 -10.45 -8.42 -11.01
CA ARG A 97 -11.70 -9.14 -10.70
C ARG A 97 -11.46 -10.36 -9.82
N HIS A 98 -10.49 -10.26 -8.92
CA HIS A 98 -10.09 -11.34 -8.04
C HIS A 98 -9.81 -10.78 -6.64
N ALA A 99 -10.64 -11.18 -5.67
CA ALA A 99 -10.38 -10.90 -4.26
C ALA A 99 -9.46 -11.98 -3.70
N GLU A 100 -8.35 -11.56 -3.10
CA GLU A 100 -7.50 -12.48 -2.35
C GLU A 100 -8.23 -12.96 -1.09
N VAL A 101 -7.88 -14.16 -0.64
CA VAL A 101 -8.42 -14.71 0.60
C VAL A 101 -7.77 -14.05 1.82
N ASP A 102 -8.48 -14.02 2.94
CA ASP A 102 -8.05 -13.33 4.18
C ASP A 102 -6.66 -13.80 4.65
N GLN A 103 -6.40 -15.10 4.51
CA GLN A 103 -5.10 -15.71 4.81
C GLN A 103 -3.98 -15.21 3.89
N GLU A 104 -4.27 -14.97 2.61
CA GLU A 104 -3.27 -14.47 1.65
C GLU A 104 -2.94 -13.01 1.98
N PHE A 105 -3.93 -12.14 2.19
CA PHE A 105 -3.69 -10.76 2.66
C PHE A 105 -2.84 -10.74 3.93
N SER A 106 -3.21 -11.57 4.92
CA SER A 106 -2.45 -11.69 6.17
C SER A 106 -0.99 -12.10 5.92
N GLN A 107 -0.74 -13.04 5.01
CA GLN A 107 0.62 -13.46 4.65
C GLN A 107 1.39 -12.36 3.91
N LEU A 108 0.76 -11.65 2.99
CA LEU A 108 1.38 -10.56 2.23
C LEU A 108 1.81 -9.41 3.15
N TYR A 109 0.96 -8.98 4.09
CA TYR A 109 1.32 -7.95 5.06
C TYR A 109 2.43 -8.41 6.00
N ARG A 110 2.41 -9.68 6.44
CA ARG A 110 3.51 -10.25 7.25
C ARG A 110 4.81 -10.31 6.46
N HIS A 111 4.74 -10.60 5.16
CA HIS A 111 5.89 -10.61 4.27
C HIS A 111 6.44 -9.19 4.07
N LEU A 112 5.56 -8.19 4.00
CA LEU A 112 5.95 -6.77 3.92
C LEU A 112 6.77 -6.32 5.14
N VAL A 113 6.42 -6.79 6.34
CA VAL A 113 7.22 -6.56 7.56
C VAL A 113 8.58 -7.26 7.47
N ARG A 114 8.59 -8.55 7.10
CA ARG A 114 9.80 -9.39 7.19
C ARG A 114 10.80 -9.18 6.07
N ARG A 115 10.31 -8.85 4.89
CA ARG A 115 11.08 -8.69 3.64
C ARG A 115 10.52 -7.50 2.87
N PRO A 116 10.62 -6.27 3.41
CA PRO A 116 10.03 -5.08 2.80
C PRO A 116 10.52 -4.83 1.37
N ASP A 117 11.81 -5.10 1.10
CA ASP A 117 12.38 -4.99 -0.26
C ASP A 117 12.35 -6.29 -1.06
N GLY A 118 11.79 -7.36 -0.49
CA GLY A 118 11.77 -8.68 -1.11
C GLY A 118 10.80 -8.79 -2.30
N HIS A 119 10.69 -10.01 -2.82
CA HIS A 119 9.71 -10.38 -3.83
C HIS A 119 8.73 -11.43 -3.28
N HIS A 120 7.58 -11.57 -3.93
CA HIS A 120 6.59 -12.59 -3.63
C HIS A 120 5.96 -13.10 -4.93
N LYS A 121 5.47 -14.34 -4.93
CA LYS A 121 4.81 -14.96 -6.09
C LYS A 121 3.49 -14.28 -6.46
N ASN A 122 2.80 -13.72 -5.47
CA ASN A 122 1.58 -12.97 -5.67
C ASN A 122 1.91 -11.55 -6.12
N ALA A 123 1.43 -11.17 -7.30
CA ALA A 123 1.69 -9.86 -7.91
C ALA A 123 1.23 -8.70 -7.02
N LEU A 124 0.14 -8.87 -6.25
CA LEU A 124 -0.37 -7.87 -5.31
C LEU A 124 0.72 -7.37 -4.36
N PHE A 125 1.67 -8.22 -3.95
CA PHE A 125 2.75 -7.82 -3.08
C PHE A 125 3.58 -6.66 -3.64
N SER A 126 3.84 -6.65 -4.96
CA SER A 126 4.60 -5.56 -5.58
C SER A 126 3.87 -4.23 -5.51
N TYR A 127 2.54 -4.24 -5.55
CA TYR A 127 1.67 -3.07 -5.41
C TYR A 127 1.62 -2.60 -3.95
N LEU A 128 1.49 -3.51 -2.98
CA LEU A 128 1.57 -3.16 -1.54
C LEU A 128 2.92 -2.53 -1.20
N ARG A 129 4.02 -3.10 -1.73
CA ARG A 129 5.37 -2.56 -1.57
C ARG A 129 5.50 -1.18 -2.22
N ALA A 130 4.96 -0.99 -3.42
CA ALA A 130 4.95 0.30 -4.10
C ALA A 130 4.15 1.38 -3.34
N ALA A 131 3.00 1.02 -2.78
CA ALA A 131 2.20 1.91 -1.93
C ALA A 131 2.97 2.32 -0.67
N ALA A 132 3.66 1.37 -0.03
CA ALA A 132 4.53 1.68 1.11
C ALA A 132 5.69 2.59 0.72
N ARG A 133 6.40 2.31 -0.38
CA ARG A 133 7.48 3.18 -0.90
C ARG A 133 6.97 4.60 -1.15
N LEU A 134 5.80 4.73 -1.79
CA LEU A 134 5.20 6.04 -2.05
C LEU A 134 4.97 6.81 -0.74
N TYR A 135 4.34 6.18 0.25
CA TYR A 135 4.11 6.84 1.53
C TYR A 135 5.40 7.32 2.20
N LEU A 136 6.41 6.43 2.26
CA LEU A 136 7.70 6.72 2.90
C LEU A 136 8.52 7.77 2.12
N SER A 137 8.31 7.91 0.82
CA SER A 137 8.87 9.02 0.05
C SER A 137 8.21 10.36 0.40
N LEU A 138 6.91 10.37 0.71
CA LEU A 138 6.15 11.58 0.97
C LEU A 138 6.18 12.05 2.43
N ARG A 139 6.52 11.18 3.38
CA ARG A 139 6.48 11.46 4.82
C ARG A 139 7.73 10.95 5.52
N ASP A 140 8.18 11.67 6.55
CA ASP A 140 9.20 11.15 7.46
C ASP A 140 8.57 10.07 8.34
N VAL A 141 9.04 8.84 8.18
CA VAL A 141 8.53 7.67 8.89
C VAL A 141 9.72 6.84 9.34
N SER A 142 9.71 6.44 10.61
CA SER A 142 10.72 5.55 11.17
C SER A 142 10.47 4.09 10.75
N GLN A 143 11.50 3.26 10.85
CA GLN A 143 11.34 1.81 10.65
C GLN A 143 10.28 1.22 11.58
N ALA A 144 10.26 1.65 12.86
CA ALA A 144 9.32 1.13 13.85
C ALA A 144 7.86 1.47 13.49
N GLU A 145 7.62 2.68 12.98
CA GLU A 145 6.30 3.10 12.49
C GLU A 145 5.83 2.26 11.30
N PHE A 146 6.69 2.07 10.31
CA PHE A 146 6.40 1.22 9.15
C PHE A 146 6.04 -0.22 9.58
N GLU A 147 6.87 -0.83 10.43
CA GLU A 147 6.65 -2.20 10.90
C GLU A 147 5.34 -2.32 11.67
N ALA A 148 5.02 -1.35 12.53
CA ALA A 148 3.80 -1.34 13.31
C ALA A 148 2.53 -1.18 12.44
N VAL A 149 2.58 -0.34 11.39
CA VAL A 149 1.49 -0.21 10.41
C VAL A 149 1.28 -1.52 9.65
N ALA A 150 2.34 -2.09 9.08
CA ALA A 150 2.24 -3.35 8.32
C ALA A 150 1.81 -4.53 9.22
N GLN A 151 2.25 -4.55 10.48
CA GLN A 151 1.82 -5.54 11.46
C GLN A 151 0.35 -5.37 11.85
N ARG A 152 -0.15 -4.14 11.97
CA ARG A 152 -1.57 -3.88 12.25
C ARG A 152 -2.47 -4.31 11.09
N LEU A 153 -2.03 -4.10 9.85
CA LEU A 153 -2.71 -4.62 8.64
C LEU A 153 -2.75 -6.15 8.63
N HIS A 154 -1.62 -6.80 8.94
CA HIS A 154 -1.55 -8.25 9.10
C HIS A 154 -2.55 -8.77 10.14
N GLN A 155 -2.61 -8.13 11.31
CA GLN A 155 -3.57 -8.47 12.37
C GLN A 155 -5.01 -8.24 11.91
N SER A 156 -5.27 -7.14 11.20
CA SER A 156 -6.60 -6.83 10.65
C SER A 156 -7.11 -7.96 9.73
N ALA A 157 -6.30 -8.35 8.74
CA ALA A 157 -6.64 -9.44 7.82
C ALA A 157 -6.83 -10.77 8.55
N LYS A 158 -5.98 -11.05 9.56
CA LYS A 158 -6.08 -12.26 10.38
C LYS A 158 -7.36 -12.30 11.21
N LEU A 159 -7.81 -11.18 11.76
CA LEU A 159 -9.03 -11.10 12.58
C LEU A 159 -10.30 -11.36 11.76
N HIS A 160 -10.30 -11.02 10.48
CA HIS A 160 -11.43 -11.26 9.59
C HIS A 160 -11.49 -12.69 9.04
N ALA A 161 -10.39 -13.45 9.16
CA ALA A 161 -10.32 -14.82 8.66
C ALA A 161 -11.36 -15.72 9.36
N GLY A 162 -12.25 -16.31 8.56
CA GLY A 162 -13.30 -17.22 9.06
C GLY A 162 -12.99 -18.68 8.77
N HIS A 163 -12.95 -19.03 7.49
CA HIS A 163 -12.64 -20.38 7.00
C HIS A 163 -11.65 -20.34 5.83
N VAL A 164 -11.16 -21.50 5.41
CA VAL A 164 -10.32 -21.61 4.20
C VAL A 164 -11.10 -21.05 3.01
N GLY A 165 -10.54 -20.05 2.32
CA GLY A 165 -11.21 -19.39 1.19
C GLY A 165 -12.07 -18.18 1.55
N SER A 166 -12.15 -17.79 2.83
CA SER A 166 -12.87 -16.57 3.22
C SER A 166 -12.23 -15.31 2.63
N THR A 167 -13.08 -14.34 2.25
CA THR A 167 -12.70 -13.04 1.69
C THR A 167 -13.29 -11.89 2.52
N ASN A 168 -13.52 -12.14 3.82
CA ASN A 168 -14.20 -11.21 4.72
C ASN A 168 -13.44 -9.91 4.88
N TYR A 169 -12.10 -9.95 4.89
CA TYR A 169 -11.25 -8.77 4.95
C TYR A 169 -11.50 -7.87 3.74
N PHE A 170 -11.58 -8.45 2.55
CA PHE A 170 -11.92 -7.70 1.36
C PHE A 170 -13.32 -7.08 1.47
N GLN A 171 -14.33 -7.86 1.87
CA GLN A 171 -15.71 -7.37 1.93
C GLN A 171 -15.94 -6.31 3.03
N ALA A 172 -15.34 -6.49 4.20
CA ALA A 172 -15.58 -5.66 5.38
C ALA A 172 -14.67 -4.43 5.44
N VAL A 173 -13.46 -4.51 4.89
CA VAL A 173 -12.46 -3.43 4.95
C VAL A 173 -12.24 -2.83 3.56
N LEU A 174 -11.65 -3.60 2.64
CA LEU A 174 -11.15 -3.07 1.38
C LEU A 174 -12.24 -2.55 0.44
N ARG A 175 -13.41 -3.20 0.42
CA ARG A 175 -14.53 -2.77 -0.41
C ARG A 175 -15.06 -1.39 0.01
N GLN A 176 -15.04 -1.09 1.30
CA GLN A 176 -15.49 0.21 1.83
C GLN A 176 -14.55 1.34 1.41
N VAL A 177 -13.25 1.04 1.27
CA VAL A 177 -12.21 2.00 0.85
C VAL A 177 -12.41 2.49 -0.60
N LEU A 178 -12.97 1.65 -1.48
CA LEU A 178 -13.27 2.04 -2.87
C LEU A 178 -14.60 2.80 -3.04
N GLY A 179 -15.38 2.94 -1.97
CA GLY A 179 -16.71 3.52 -1.97
C GLY A 179 -17.76 2.59 -1.34
N ALA A 180 -18.40 3.10 -0.29
CA ALA A 180 -19.84 2.92 -0.10
C ALA A 180 -20.60 3.63 -1.23
#